data_AF-F0J708-F1
#
_entry.id   AF-F0J708-F1
#
_cell.length_a   1.000
_cell.length_b   1.000
_cell.length_c   1.000
_cell.angle_alpha   90.00
_cell.angle_beta   90.00
_cell.angle_gamma   90.00
#
_symmetry.space_group_name_H-M   'P 1'
#
loop_
_entity.id
_entity.type
_entity.pdbx_description
1 polymer ?
#
loop_
_entity_poly.entity_id
_entity_poly.type
_entity_poly.pdbx_seq_one_letter_code
_entity_poly.pdbx_strand_id
1 'polypeptide(L)'
;MNRFTFMGWATEKPELKTYGKTTIARIRLIRNDFIGMDEDGKKKEMETSITFTAFGNLAKVLCKTVMTGDQILVEARVRNNDYEADGRKLYGFNFEILNFEYGAPGRAKRERYADEGPGKANRERNAHEGPGKAKRERYAEQFAVRALKKRSDYLQNYLNTVEIYAPGTVERWVAEGEYEAVKAIVGRGQNPEHFSREILLAGEKAAIDAARREADANGGGLSP
;
A
#
# COMPACT_ATOMS: atom_id res chain seq x y z
N MET A 1 14.35 -11.64 -7.06
CA MET A 1 13.35 -10.54 -7.11
C MET A 1 14.12 -9.23 -7.19
N ASN A 2 13.89 -8.38 -8.22
CA ASN A 2 14.57 -7.09 -8.40
C ASN A 2 13.54 -5.96 -8.26
N ARG A 3 13.44 -5.43 -7.04
CA ARG A 3 12.46 -4.43 -6.64
C ARG A 3 12.89 -3.81 -5.32
N PHE A 4 12.83 -2.50 -5.22
CA PHE A 4 13.11 -1.77 -3.99
C PHE A 4 12.23 -0.53 -3.88
N THR A 5 12.11 0.03 -2.68
CA THR A 5 11.37 1.26 -2.43
C THR A 5 12.31 2.36 -2.00
N PHE A 6 12.04 3.60 -2.43
CA PHE A 6 12.80 4.77 -2.01
C PHE A 6 11.83 5.92 -1.72
N MET A 7 12.03 6.61 -0.61
CA MET A 7 11.26 7.79 -0.26
C MET A 7 12.20 8.98 -0.16
N GLY A 8 11.90 10.04 -0.91
CA GLY A 8 12.71 11.25 -0.91
C GLY A 8 11.94 12.46 -1.41
N TRP A 9 12.62 13.60 -1.40
CA TRP A 9 12.08 14.88 -1.85
C TRP A 9 12.56 15.20 -3.26
N ALA A 10 11.63 15.60 -4.12
CA ALA A 10 11.93 16.02 -5.48
C ALA A 10 12.77 17.30 -5.48
N THR A 11 13.96 17.26 -6.05
CA THR A 11 14.84 18.43 -6.12
C THR A 11 14.39 19.43 -7.19
N GLU A 12 13.70 18.93 -8.20
CA GLU A 12 13.26 19.68 -9.36
C GLU A 12 11.96 19.10 -9.92
N LYS A 13 11.25 19.90 -10.70
CA LYS A 13 10.09 19.43 -11.44
C LYS A 13 10.56 18.44 -12.52
N PRO A 14 9.98 17.24 -12.61
CA PRO A 14 10.36 16.28 -13.64
C PRO A 14 10.13 16.81 -15.05
N GLU A 15 11.11 16.65 -15.92
CA GLU A 15 10.98 17.01 -17.34
C GLU A 15 10.50 15.83 -18.18
N LEU A 16 9.51 16.08 -19.03
CA LEU A 16 8.99 15.10 -19.97
C LEU A 16 9.77 15.19 -21.30
N LYS A 17 10.47 14.13 -21.67
CA LYS A 17 11.17 14.02 -22.96
C LYS A 17 10.55 12.90 -23.77
N THR A 18 10.29 13.16 -25.05
CA THR A 18 9.72 12.17 -25.97
C THR A 18 10.77 11.79 -26.99
N TYR A 19 11.07 10.50 -27.08
CA TYR A 19 12.00 9.92 -28.05
C TYR A 19 11.23 8.93 -28.92
N GLY A 20 10.92 9.33 -30.15
CA GLY A 20 10.08 8.55 -31.05
C GLY A 20 8.71 8.25 -30.42
N LYS A 21 8.41 6.97 -30.16
CA LYS A 21 7.16 6.53 -29.54
C LYS A 21 7.21 6.46 -28.01
N THR A 22 8.38 6.64 -27.41
CA THR A 22 8.58 6.45 -25.96
C THR A 22 8.68 7.79 -25.25
N THR A 23 7.80 7.99 -24.28
CA THR A 23 7.87 9.13 -23.36
C THR A 23 8.67 8.74 -22.12
N ILE A 24 9.59 9.61 -21.70
CA ILE A 24 10.49 9.42 -20.57
C ILE A 24 10.38 10.63 -19.66
N ALA A 25 10.37 10.41 -18.34
CA ALA A 25 10.54 11.46 -17.35
C ALA A 25 11.65 11.07 -16.39
N ARG A 26 12.49 12.03 -16.02
CA ARG A 26 13.50 11.85 -14.98
C ARG A 26 13.18 12.73 -13.78
N ILE A 27 13.38 12.19 -12.60
CA ILE A 27 13.20 12.89 -11.34
C ILE A 27 14.37 12.55 -10.43
N ARG A 28 14.95 13.57 -9.81
CA ARG A 28 15.95 13.39 -8.75
C ARG A 28 15.28 13.52 -7.39
N LEU A 29 15.50 12.50 -6.56
CA LEU A 29 15.01 12.45 -5.19
C LEU A 29 16.21 12.47 -4.24
N ILE A 30 16.12 13.30 -3.21
CA ILE A 30 17.10 13.37 -2.13
C ILE A 30 16.50 12.79 -0.85
N ARG A 31 17.32 12.08 -0.09
CA ARG A 31 17.02 11.61 1.26
C ARG A 31 18.25 11.82 2.14
N ASN A 32 18.04 12.40 3.33
CA ASN A 32 19.07 12.47 4.36
C ASN A 32 18.86 11.35 5.37
N ASP A 33 19.91 10.59 5.63
CA ASP A 33 19.92 9.55 6.64
C ASP A 33 20.87 9.93 7.78
N PHE A 34 20.45 9.68 9.01
CA PHE A 34 21.27 9.94 10.18
C PHE A 34 22.38 8.90 10.28
N ILE A 35 23.64 9.35 10.35
CA ILE A 35 24.82 8.47 10.39
C ILE A 35 25.65 8.60 11.67
N GLY A 36 25.16 9.34 12.67
CA GLY A 36 25.80 9.47 13.99
C GLY A 36 25.94 10.92 14.44
N MET A 37 26.72 11.11 15.50
CA MET A 37 27.12 12.44 15.97
C MET A 37 28.55 12.75 15.50
N ASP A 38 28.86 14.02 15.25
CA ASP A 38 30.24 14.47 15.06
C ASP A 38 30.97 14.68 16.40
N GLU A 39 32.25 15.05 16.33
CA GLU A 39 33.09 15.30 17.50
C GLU A 39 32.58 16.49 18.35
N ASP A 40 31.79 17.38 17.74
CA ASP A 40 31.15 18.54 18.39
C ASP A 40 29.75 18.20 18.96
N GLY A 41 29.30 16.93 18.87
CA GLY A 41 28.00 16.47 19.35
C GLY A 41 26.81 16.89 18.48
N LYS A 42 27.02 17.39 17.26
CA LYS A 42 25.96 17.68 16.29
C LYS A 42 25.61 16.43 15.49
N LYS A 43 24.36 16.38 15.03
CA LYS A 43 23.87 15.28 14.19
C LYS A 43 24.56 15.33 12.83
N LYS A 44 25.18 14.21 12.46
CA LYS A 44 25.77 13.98 11.15
C LYS A 44 24.76 13.27 10.26
N GLU A 45 24.50 13.85 9.09
CA GLU A 45 23.60 13.31 8.08
C GLU A 45 24.39 12.91 6.83
N MET A 46 23.94 11.85 6.15
CA MET A 46 24.41 11.45 4.83
C MET A 46 23.31 11.72 3.82
N GLU A 47 23.63 12.50 2.80
CA GLU A 47 22.72 12.77 1.69
C GLU A 47 22.82 11.65 0.65
N THR A 48 21.69 11.00 0.37
CA THR A 48 21.53 10.08 -0.75
C THR A 48 20.71 10.76 -1.84
N SER A 49 21.34 10.99 -2.99
CA SER A 49 20.72 11.62 -4.16
C SER A 49 20.65 10.64 -5.32
N ILE A 50 19.44 10.25 -5.71
CA ILE A 50 19.22 9.25 -6.76
C ILE A 50 18.32 9.82 -7.85
N THR A 51 18.72 9.62 -9.10
CA THR A 51 17.90 9.96 -10.27
C THR A 51 17.13 8.73 -10.73
N PHE A 52 15.81 8.86 -10.76
CA PHE A 52 14.88 7.83 -11.20
C PHE A 52 14.30 8.15 -12.57
N THR A 53 14.02 7.10 -13.34
CA THR A 53 13.45 7.20 -14.69
C THR A 53 12.07 6.53 -14.72
N ALA A 54 11.05 7.29 -15.12
CA ALA A 54 9.72 6.77 -15.43
C ALA A 54 9.50 6.74 -16.95
N PHE A 55 8.67 5.81 -17.41
CA PHE A 55 8.35 5.63 -18.83
C PHE A 55 6.85 5.71 -19.09
N GLY A 56 6.48 6.04 -20.33
CA GLY A 56 5.12 5.96 -20.85
C GLY A 56 4.13 6.80 -20.05
N ASN A 57 3.04 6.18 -19.59
CA ASN A 57 2.00 6.89 -18.85
C ASN A 57 2.48 7.37 -17.47
N LEU A 58 3.33 6.60 -16.78
CA LEU A 58 3.88 7.01 -15.49
C LEU A 58 4.72 8.28 -15.64
N ALA A 59 5.51 8.39 -16.70
CA ALA A 59 6.27 9.61 -17.00
C ALA A 59 5.37 10.84 -17.14
N LYS A 60 4.26 10.71 -17.89
CA LYS A 60 3.29 11.79 -18.11
C LYS A 60 2.63 12.23 -16.82
N VAL A 61 2.18 11.26 -16.00
CA VAL A 61 1.55 11.55 -14.71
C VAL A 61 2.55 12.24 -13.78
N LEU A 62 3.77 11.71 -13.67
CA LEU A 62 4.83 12.27 -12.83
C LEU A 62 5.11 13.75 -13.16
N CYS A 63 5.31 14.08 -14.43
CA CYS A 63 5.55 15.47 -14.86
C CYS A 63 4.36 16.40 -14.65
N LYS A 64 3.13 15.88 -14.70
CA LYS A 64 1.91 16.66 -14.51
C LYS A 64 1.66 17.00 -13.05
N THR A 65 1.99 16.07 -12.15
CA THR A 65 1.56 16.15 -10.74
C THR A 65 2.67 16.53 -9.79
N VAL A 66 3.93 16.21 -10.07
CA VAL A 66 5.05 16.42 -9.15
C VAL A 66 5.65 17.81 -9.33
N MET A 67 5.95 18.47 -8.21
CA MET A 67 6.67 19.73 -8.14
C MET A 67 7.91 19.62 -7.24
N THR A 68 8.80 20.59 -7.36
CA THR A 68 9.95 20.74 -6.47
C THR A 68 9.51 20.74 -5.00
N GLY A 69 10.20 19.94 -4.19
CA GLY A 69 9.95 19.76 -2.77
C GLY A 69 8.84 18.79 -2.42
N ASP A 70 8.14 18.21 -3.40
CA ASP A 70 7.17 17.13 -3.12
C ASP A 70 7.91 15.89 -2.64
N GLN A 71 7.41 15.29 -1.56
CA GLN A 71 7.88 14.00 -1.10
C GLN A 71 7.20 12.89 -1.90
N ILE A 72 7.99 11.94 -2.40
CA ILE A 72 7.51 10.83 -3.21
C ILE A 72 8.09 9.53 -2.68
N LEU A 73 7.21 8.54 -2.55
CA LEU A 73 7.59 7.15 -2.35
C LEU A 73 7.58 6.46 -3.72
N VAL A 74 8.72 5.99 -4.19
CA VAL A 74 8.84 5.26 -5.45
C VAL A 74 9.09 3.78 -5.17
N GLU A 75 8.43 2.93 -5.94
CA GLU A 75 8.78 1.52 -6.11
C GLU A 75 9.55 1.41 -7.42
N ALA A 76 10.77 0.88 -7.36
CA ALA A 76 11.69 0.88 -8.48
C ALA A 76 12.39 -0.47 -8.67
N ARG A 77 13.02 -0.63 -9.83
CA ARG A 77 13.95 -1.72 -10.13
C ARG A 77 15.26 -1.16 -10.65
N VAL A 78 16.36 -1.89 -10.45
CA VAL A 78 17.67 -1.52 -10.96
C VAL A 78 17.89 -2.17 -12.32
N ARG A 79 18.34 -1.41 -13.33
CA ARG A 79 18.84 -1.95 -14.61
C ARG A 79 20.24 -1.44 -14.87
N ASN A 80 21.09 -2.27 -15.49
CA ASN A 80 22.34 -1.77 -16.06
C ASN A 80 22.02 -0.79 -17.18
N ASN A 81 22.85 0.25 -17.28
CA ASN A 81 22.81 1.25 -18.32
C ASN A 81 24.23 1.46 -18.83
N ASP A 82 24.81 0.37 -19.33
CA ASP A 82 26.18 0.35 -19.84
C ASP A 82 26.17 0.89 -21.27
N TYR A 83 27.02 1.86 -21.57
CA TYR A 83 27.15 2.46 -22.90
C TYR A 83 28.60 2.79 -23.22
N GLU A 84 28.93 2.86 -24.51
CA GLU A 84 30.25 3.28 -24.97
C GLU A 84 30.24 4.77 -25.28
N ALA A 85 31.22 5.49 -24.74
CA ALA A 85 31.50 6.87 -25.08
C ALA A 85 33.03 7.03 -25.20
N ASP A 86 33.47 7.72 -26.24
CA ASP A 86 34.90 8.01 -26.49
C ASP A 86 35.81 6.76 -26.46
N GLY A 87 35.31 5.64 -27.01
CA GLY A 87 36.04 4.37 -27.06
C GLY A 87 36.19 3.66 -25.71
N ARG A 88 35.47 4.10 -24.66
CA ARG A 88 35.46 3.48 -23.34
C ARG A 88 34.05 3.01 -22.98
N LYS A 89 33.96 1.81 -22.42
CA LYS A 89 32.72 1.29 -21.86
C LYS A 89 32.47 1.90 -20.48
N LEU A 90 31.41 2.70 -20.38
CA LEU A 90 30.94 3.28 -19.14
C LEU A 90 29.88 2.36 -18.53
N TYR A 91 30.10 1.98 -17.28
CA TYR A 91 29.15 1.18 -16.51
C TYR A 91 28.28 2.10 -15.67
N GLY A 92 26.99 1.81 -15.64
CA GLY A 92 26.04 2.63 -14.92
C GLY A 92 24.79 1.87 -14.52
N PHE A 93 24.05 2.44 -13.58
CA PHE A 93 22.75 1.94 -13.18
C PHE A 93 21.68 2.94 -13.54
N ASN A 94 20.54 2.43 -14.01
CA ASN A 94 19.31 3.16 -14.17
C ASN A 94 18.29 2.62 -13.16
N PHE A 95 17.67 3.53 -12.41
CA PHE A 95 16.65 3.21 -11.43
C PHE A 95 15.28 3.49 -12.04
N GLU A 96 14.56 2.43 -12.40
CA GLU A 96 13.31 2.55 -13.13
C GLU A 96 12.11 2.48 -12.22
N ILE A 97 11.23 3.47 -12.31
CA ILE A 97 10.00 3.56 -11.53
C ILE A 97 8.99 2.55 -12.07
N LEU A 98 8.54 1.65 -11.21
CA LEU A 98 7.43 0.72 -11.43
C LEU A 98 6.10 1.32 -10.96
N ASN A 99 6.13 2.00 -9.82
CA ASN A 99 4.98 2.69 -9.23
C ASN A 99 5.46 3.84 -8.34
N PHE A 100 4.60 4.81 -8.04
CA PHE A 100 4.90 5.84 -7.05
C PHE A 100 3.65 6.32 -6.32
N GLU A 101 3.86 6.79 -5.10
CA GLU A 101 2.84 7.36 -4.22
C GLU A 101 3.29 8.73 -3.73
N TYR A 102 2.31 9.60 -3.44
CA TYR A 102 2.57 10.93 -2.93
C TYR A 102 2.71 10.90 -1.42
N GLY A 103 3.76 11.53 -0.91
CA GLY A 103 3.92 11.86 0.51
C GLY A 103 3.49 13.29 0.80
N ALA A 104 4.26 13.99 1.63
CA ALA A 104 4.04 15.39 1.94
C ALA A 104 4.16 16.32 0.71
N PRO A 105 3.23 17.27 0.51
CA PRO A 105 3.34 18.27 -0.56
C PRO A 105 4.45 19.28 -0.25
N GLY A 106 5.20 19.66 -1.28
CA GLY A 106 6.25 20.66 -1.22
C GLY A 106 5.70 22.07 -1.02
N ARG A 107 6.58 23.00 -0.64
CA ARG A 107 6.22 24.41 -0.33
C ARG A 107 5.43 25.07 -1.47
N ALA A 108 5.94 24.99 -2.70
CA ALA A 108 5.28 25.59 -3.86
C ALA A 108 3.87 25.05 -4.11
N LYS A 109 3.64 23.75 -3.83
CA LYS A 109 2.33 23.14 -3.97
C LYS A 109 1.39 23.53 -2.82
N ARG A 110 1.92 23.64 -1.59
CA ARG A 110 1.16 24.12 -0.43
C ARG A 110 0.68 25.57 -0.61
N GLU A 111 1.54 26.44 -1.13
CA GLU A 111 1.19 27.84 -1.43
C GLU A 111 0.06 27.92 -2.47
N ARG A 112 0.16 27.17 -3.58
CA ARG A 112 -0.93 27.08 -4.56
C ARG A 112 -2.26 26.62 -3.97
N TYR A 113 -2.23 25.59 -3.10
CA TYR A 113 -3.46 25.12 -2.44
C TYR A 113 -4.01 26.11 -1.41
N ALA A 114 -3.16 26.93 -0.80
CA ALA A 114 -3.59 28.00 0.09
C ALA A 114 -4.27 29.14 -0.70
N ASP A 115 -3.71 29.52 -1.86
CA ASP A 115 -4.25 30.58 -2.73
C ASP A 115 -5.54 30.17 -3.45
N GLU A 116 -5.66 28.89 -3.84
CA GLU A 116 -6.84 28.38 -4.56
C GLU A 116 -8.07 28.15 -3.64
N GLY A 117 -7.87 28.21 -2.32
CA GLY A 117 -8.87 27.89 -1.30
C GLY A 117 -9.40 26.43 -1.40
N PRO A 118 -10.12 25.92 -0.39
CA PRO A 118 -10.60 24.53 -0.39
C PRO A 118 -11.69 24.21 -1.44
N GLY A 119 -11.96 25.09 -2.42
CA GLY A 119 -13.16 25.04 -3.25
C GLY A 119 -13.00 24.94 -4.77
N LYS A 120 -11.85 25.30 -5.38
CA LYS A 120 -11.75 25.38 -6.86
C LYS A 120 -10.99 24.25 -7.54
N ALA A 121 -9.96 23.69 -6.91
CA ALA A 121 -9.23 22.54 -7.47
C ALA A 121 -10.08 21.27 -7.65
N ASN A 122 -11.26 21.20 -7.00
CA ASN A 122 -12.23 20.13 -7.16
C ASN A 122 -13.29 20.42 -8.24
N ARG A 123 -13.49 21.68 -8.65
CA ARG A 123 -14.50 22.06 -9.65
C ARG A 123 -13.99 21.93 -11.08
N GLU A 124 -12.74 22.30 -11.33
CA GLU A 124 -12.15 22.27 -12.67
C GLU A 124 -11.70 20.86 -13.10
N ARG A 125 -11.25 20.02 -12.16
CA ARG A 125 -11.02 18.58 -12.41
C ARG A 125 -12.29 17.80 -12.74
N ASN A 126 -13.45 18.26 -12.27
CA ASN A 126 -14.75 17.65 -12.58
C ASN A 126 -15.39 18.16 -13.86
N ALA A 127 -14.88 19.25 -14.45
CA ALA A 127 -15.50 19.89 -15.60
C ALA A 127 -14.95 19.42 -16.96
N HIS A 128 -13.69 18.95 -17.04
CA HIS A 128 -13.06 18.78 -18.35
C HIS A 128 -12.94 17.34 -18.88
N GLU A 129 -12.87 16.27 -18.08
CA GLU A 129 -12.74 14.91 -18.65
C GLU A 129 -13.17 13.84 -17.64
N GLY A 130 -14.47 13.60 -17.57
CA GLY A 130 -15.04 12.41 -16.94
C GLY A 130 -15.74 11.57 -18.01
N PRO A 131 -15.58 10.24 -18.04
CA PRO A 131 -16.34 9.45 -19.00
C PRO A 131 -17.82 9.63 -18.67
N GLY A 132 -18.66 9.85 -19.69
CA GLY A 132 -20.08 10.20 -19.52
C GLY A 132 -20.81 9.23 -18.57
N LYS A 133 -21.90 9.71 -17.95
CA LYS A 133 -22.65 9.05 -16.86
C LYS A 133 -22.76 7.51 -17.00
N ALA A 134 -23.06 7.00 -18.20
CA ALA A 134 -23.15 5.58 -18.51
C ALA A 134 -21.83 4.77 -18.38
N LYS A 135 -20.66 5.39 -18.62
CA LYS A 135 -19.36 4.75 -18.39
C LYS A 135 -18.97 4.77 -16.91
N ARG A 136 -19.36 5.80 -16.13
CA ARG A 136 -19.12 5.84 -14.67
C ARG A 136 -19.85 4.74 -13.93
N GLU A 137 -21.10 4.47 -14.32
CA GLU A 137 -21.89 3.36 -13.79
C GLU A 137 -21.22 2.01 -14.09
N ARG A 138 -20.79 1.78 -15.35
CA ARG A 138 -20.05 0.56 -15.71
C ARG A 138 -18.71 0.40 -14.99
N TYR A 139 -17.96 1.48 -14.78
CA TYR A 139 -16.70 1.42 -14.01
C TYR A 139 -16.94 1.19 -12.51
N ALA A 140 -17.96 1.81 -11.93
CA ALA A 140 -18.35 1.59 -10.54
C ALA A 140 -18.85 0.16 -10.31
N GLU A 141 -19.64 -0.38 -11.24
CA GLU A 141 -20.08 -1.78 -11.25
C GLU A 141 -18.90 -2.74 -11.36
N GLN A 142 -17.97 -2.52 -12.30
CA GLN A 142 -16.78 -3.38 -12.43
C GLN A 142 -15.88 -3.32 -11.20
N PHE A 143 -15.74 -2.15 -10.57
CA PHE A 143 -14.96 -2.00 -9.34
C PHE A 143 -15.65 -2.65 -8.14
N ALA A 144 -16.97 -2.51 -8.03
CA ALA A 144 -17.78 -3.18 -7.01
C ALA A 144 -17.72 -4.69 -7.16
N VAL A 145 -17.86 -5.22 -8.38
CA VAL A 145 -17.74 -6.66 -8.68
C VAL A 145 -16.34 -7.16 -8.33
N ARG A 146 -15.28 -6.42 -8.66
CA ARG A 146 -13.90 -6.81 -8.33
C ARG A 146 -13.61 -6.74 -6.82
N ALA A 147 -14.16 -5.75 -6.12
CA ALA A 147 -14.07 -5.64 -4.67
C ALA A 147 -14.85 -6.75 -3.96
N LEU A 148 -16.04 -7.10 -4.45
CA LEU A 148 -16.84 -8.22 -3.96
C LEU A 148 -16.12 -9.56 -4.20
N LYS A 149 -15.51 -9.75 -5.37
CA LYS A 149 -14.71 -10.95 -5.66
C LYS A 149 -13.52 -11.08 -4.71
N LYS A 150 -12.75 -10.00 -4.51
CA LYS A 150 -11.62 -9.99 -3.56
C LYS A 150 -12.06 -10.26 -2.12
N ARG A 151 -13.25 -9.79 -1.72
CA ARG A 151 -13.86 -10.08 -0.41
C ARG A 151 -14.32 -11.55 -0.30
N SER A 152 -14.89 -12.10 -1.36
CA SER A 152 -15.29 -13.51 -1.44
C SER A 152 -14.10 -14.44 -1.33
N ASP A 153 -13.01 -14.14 -2.05
CA ASP A 153 -11.77 -14.92 -2.02
C ASP A 153 -11.14 -14.88 -0.62
N TYR A 154 -11.23 -13.73 0.07
CA TYR A 154 -10.73 -13.57 1.44
C TYR A 154 -11.53 -14.39 2.46
N LEU A 155 -12.87 -14.33 2.39
CA LEU A 155 -13.76 -15.11 3.24
C LEU A 155 -13.57 -16.62 3.04
N GLN A 156 -13.43 -17.07 1.79
CA GLN A 156 -13.17 -18.48 1.48
C GLN A 156 -11.85 -18.97 2.08
N ASN A 157 -10.77 -18.18 1.97
CA ASN A 157 -9.49 -18.54 2.58
C ASN A 157 -9.58 -18.61 4.11
N TYR A 158 -10.31 -17.69 4.74
CA TYR A 158 -10.54 -17.72 6.18
C TYR A 158 -11.32 -18.97 6.61
N LEU A 159 -12.44 -19.29 5.95
CA LEU A 159 -13.26 -20.46 6.27
C LEU A 159 -12.50 -21.77 6.07
N ASN A 160 -11.71 -21.87 4.99
CA ASN A 160 -10.84 -23.03 4.76
C ASN A 160 -9.79 -23.17 5.88
N THR A 161 -9.27 -22.05 6.40
CA THR A 161 -8.32 -22.07 7.51
C THR A 161 -9.00 -22.58 8.78
N VAL A 162 -10.21 -22.08 9.09
CA VAL A 162 -10.99 -22.55 10.25
C VAL A 162 -11.27 -24.05 10.15
N GLU A 163 -11.65 -24.55 8.97
CA GLU A 163 -11.93 -25.98 8.77
C GLU A 163 -10.69 -26.87 8.92
N ILE A 164 -9.50 -26.37 8.53
CA ILE A 164 -8.23 -27.08 8.72
C ILE A 164 -7.87 -27.21 10.21
N TYR A 165 -8.12 -26.17 11.01
CA TYR A 165 -7.71 -26.13 12.42
C TYR A 165 -8.81 -26.57 13.41
N ALA A 166 -10.07 -26.53 13.01
CA ALA A 166 -11.23 -26.92 13.81
C ALA A 166 -12.34 -27.49 12.90
N PRO A 167 -12.19 -28.76 12.46
CA PRO A 167 -13.13 -29.39 11.51
C PRO A 167 -14.56 -29.42 12.04
N GLY A 168 -15.55 -29.19 11.17
CA GLY A 168 -16.98 -29.18 11.49
C GLY A 168 -17.49 -27.88 12.12
N THR A 169 -16.59 -26.94 12.44
CA THR A 169 -16.97 -25.64 13.02
C THR A 169 -17.76 -24.79 12.04
N VAL A 170 -17.38 -24.80 10.76
CA VAL A 170 -18.08 -24.02 9.73
C VAL A 170 -19.48 -24.56 9.50
N GLU A 171 -19.66 -25.88 9.48
CA GLU A 171 -20.98 -26.52 9.33
C GLU A 171 -21.90 -26.19 10.51
N ARG A 172 -21.36 -26.19 11.73
CA ARG A 172 -22.09 -25.77 12.94
C ARG A 172 -22.54 -24.31 12.88
N TRP A 173 -21.67 -23.39 12.45
CA TRP A 173 -22.04 -21.98 12.30
C TRP A 173 -23.12 -21.74 11.24
N VAL A 174 -23.13 -22.57 10.19
CA VAL A 174 -24.19 -22.54 9.17
C VAL A 174 -25.52 -23.05 9.74
N ALA A 175 -25.48 -24.13 10.53
CA ALA A 175 -26.68 -24.71 11.16
C ALA A 175 -27.29 -23.79 12.24
N GLU A 176 -26.45 -23.08 12.99
CA GLU A 176 -26.84 -22.17 14.09
C GLU A 176 -27.21 -20.75 13.59
N GLY A 177 -27.08 -20.46 12.29
CA GLY A 177 -27.39 -19.16 11.70
C GLY A 177 -26.34 -18.07 11.99
N GLU A 178 -25.27 -18.40 12.70
CA GLU A 178 -24.18 -17.48 13.06
C GLU A 178 -23.27 -17.15 11.87
N TYR A 179 -23.30 -17.97 10.81
CA TYR A 179 -22.51 -17.78 9.59
C TYR A 179 -22.76 -16.42 8.91
N GLU A 180 -24.01 -15.97 8.84
CA GLU A 180 -24.34 -14.68 8.23
C GLU A 180 -23.89 -13.48 9.10
N ALA A 181 -23.77 -13.66 10.42
CA ALA A 181 -23.19 -12.65 11.31
C ALA A 181 -21.66 -12.54 11.14
N VAL A 182 -20.96 -13.67 11.04
CA VAL A 182 -19.50 -13.70 10.77
C VAL A 182 -19.18 -13.07 9.41
N LYS A 183 -19.97 -13.40 8.38
CA LYS A 183 -19.85 -12.83 7.03
C LYS A 183 -20.11 -11.32 7.00
N ALA A 184 -21.07 -10.83 7.78
CA ALA A 184 -21.36 -9.40 7.92
C ALA A 184 -20.24 -8.62 8.64
N ILE A 185 -19.57 -9.23 9.62
CA ILE A 185 -18.49 -8.61 10.40
C ILE A 185 -17.20 -8.54 9.56
N VAL A 186 -16.80 -9.64 8.90
CA VAL A 186 -15.62 -9.65 8.00
C VAL A 186 -15.82 -8.71 6.80
N GLY A 187 -17.08 -8.53 6.34
CA GLY A 187 -17.45 -7.58 5.29
C GLY A 187 -17.22 -6.10 5.63
N ARG A 188 -16.99 -5.73 6.90
CA ARG A 188 -16.75 -4.33 7.34
C ARG A 188 -15.29 -3.89 7.30
N GLY A 189 -14.35 -4.78 6.92
CA GLY A 189 -12.97 -4.38 6.60
C GLY A 189 -12.10 -4.00 7.81
N GLN A 190 -12.39 -4.54 8.99
CA GLN A 190 -11.48 -4.41 10.14
C GLN A 190 -10.28 -5.36 10.00
N ASN A 191 -9.12 -4.91 10.47
CA ASN A 191 -7.82 -5.59 10.29
C ASN A 191 -7.77 -6.91 11.11
N PRO A 192 -7.50 -8.07 10.48
CA PRO A 192 -7.61 -9.39 11.13
C PRO A 192 -6.57 -9.64 12.23
N GLU A 193 -5.42 -8.97 12.22
CA GLU A 193 -4.36 -9.24 13.21
C GLU A 193 -4.78 -8.90 14.65
N HIS A 194 -5.71 -7.97 14.82
CA HIS A 194 -6.32 -7.69 16.13
C HIS A 194 -7.39 -8.72 16.51
N PHE A 195 -8.08 -9.30 15.53
CA PHE A 195 -9.22 -10.21 15.75
C PHE A 195 -8.77 -11.66 16.00
N SER A 196 -7.68 -12.09 15.37
CA SER A 196 -7.10 -13.42 15.60
C SER A 196 -6.71 -13.62 17.05
N ARG A 197 -6.18 -12.58 17.73
CA ARG A 197 -5.81 -12.65 19.15
C ARG A 197 -7.03 -12.74 20.07
N GLU A 198 -8.07 -11.95 19.83
CA GLU A 198 -9.28 -11.98 20.67
C GLU A 198 -10.10 -13.26 20.46
N ILE A 199 -10.17 -13.80 19.24
CA ILE A 199 -10.81 -15.09 18.98
C ILE A 199 -9.97 -16.27 19.49
N LEU A 200 -8.64 -16.23 19.36
CA LEU A 200 -7.76 -17.23 19.99
C LEU A 200 -7.94 -17.22 21.52
N LEU A 201 -7.97 -16.05 22.14
CA LEU A 201 -8.18 -15.89 23.58
C LEU A 201 -9.59 -16.32 24.02
N ALA A 202 -10.62 -16.04 23.21
CA ALA A 202 -11.99 -16.46 23.49
C ALA A 202 -12.17 -17.98 23.31
N GLY A 203 -11.53 -18.57 22.30
CA GLY A 203 -11.50 -20.01 22.06
C GLY A 203 -10.71 -20.76 23.14
N GLU A 204 -9.57 -20.21 23.57
CA GLU A 204 -8.75 -20.76 24.65
C GLU A 204 -9.48 -20.69 26.00
N LYS A 205 -10.20 -19.59 26.26
CA LYS A 205 -11.05 -19.47 27.45
C LYS A 205 -12.24 -20.42 27.43
N ALA A 206 -12.90 -20.58 26.28
CA ALA A 206 -13.99 -21.54 26.11
C ALA A 206 -13.50 -23.00 26.25
N ALA A 207 -12.30 -23.31 25.76
CA ALA A 207 -11.68 -24.63 25.91
C ALA A 207 -11.28 -24.91 27.38
N ILE A 208 -10.76 -23.91 28.11
CA ILE A 208 -10.45 -24.02 29.54
C ILE A 208 -11.72 -24.19 30.38
N ASP A 209 -12.80 -23.47 30.06
CA ASP A 209 -14.08 -23.59 30.77
C ASP A 209 -14.79 -24.92 30.45
N ALA A 210 -14.63 -25.45 29.24
CA ALA A 210 -15.10 -26.79 28.88
C ALA A 210 -14.31 -27.88 29.62
N ALA A 211 -12.97 -27.77 29.68
CA ALA A 211 -12.11 -28.69 30.42
C ALA A 211 -12.37 -28.66 31.93
N ARG A 212 -12.70 -27.48 32.50
CA ARG A 212 -13.13 -27.35 33.90
C ARG A 212 -14.49 -28.02 34.14
N ARG A 213 -15.46 -27.85 33.25
CA ARG A 213 -16.75 -28.55 33.36
C ARG A 213 -16.61 -30.06 33.23
N GLU A 214 -15.69 -30.55 32.40
CA GLU A 214 -15.36 -31.98 32.33
C GLU A 214 -14.63 -32.48 33.58
N ALA A 215 -13.75 -31.68 34.19
CA ALA A 215 -13.10 -32.01 35.46
C ALA A 215 -14.09 -32.03 36.64
N ASP A 216 -15.03 -31.09 36.68
CA ASP A 216 -16.09 -31.01 37.68
C ASP A 216 -17.14 -32.13 37.50
N ALA A 217 -17.44 -32.50 36.24
CA ALA A 217 -18.29 -33.65 35.94
C ALA A 217 -17.63 -35.00 36.26
N ASN A 218 -16.30 -35.06 36.22
CA ASN A 218 -15.49 -36.22 36.62
C ASN A 218 -15.00 -36.15 38.07
N GLY A 219 -15.63 -35.32 38.91
CA GLY A 219 -15.39 -35.23 40.36
C GLY A 219 -15.75 -36.51 41.12
N GLY A 220 -14.98 -37.58 40.91
CA GLY A 220 -14.80 -38.65 41.89
C GLY A 220 -14.04 -38.06 43.06
N GLY A 221 -14.77 -37.82 44.16
CA GLY A 221 -14.31 -37.03 45.29
C GLY A 221 -13.03 -37.52 45.94
N LEU A 222 -12.33 -36.56 46.54
CA LEU A 222 -11.59 -36.79 47.77
C LEU A 222 -12.12 -35.81 48.80
N SER A 223 -12.92 -36.35 49.72
CA SER A 223 -13.28 -35.78 51.01
C SER A 223 -12.01 -35.51 51.86
N PRO A 224 -12.10 -34.65 52.89
CA PRO A 224 -11.02 -33.81 53.41
C PRO A 224 -9.79 -34.55 53.95
#